data_AF-A0A2H1WKF5-F1
#
_entry.id   AF-A0A2H1WKF5-F1
#
_cell.length_a   1.000
_cell.length_b   1.000
_cell.length_c   1.000
_cell.angle_alpha   90.00
_cell.angle_beta   90.00
_cell.angle_gamma   90.00
#
_symmetry.space_group_name_H-M   'P 1'
#
loop_
_entity.id
_entity.type
_entity.pdbx_description
1 polymer ?
#
loop_
_entity_poly.entity_id
_entity_poly.type
_entity_poly.pdbx_seq_one_letter_code
_entity_poly.pdbx_strand_id
1 'polypeptide(L)'
;MNFCKSIVTVRTMLIFLTIGGVYNKLSDNRFITFCLKIYCVTIATILVNSHLFVFFEWAHRTKIRLLSQVVLYLANVMVGICYNSESFTSVLSEIRQIDDLIQGEKVQDEIPFSRIFLIIGFSTRTLTHITYCGGLDPACIFNILVFDLALFLSHFSRIMIFESMWHRMQIICKHFEKEMTMSRMEDGELFKQRLRNCMMIYRRLLNTIQQKNHAMKLLTFLTELTVFPMVIDILHLIFTQFGGVLNDKAPLVECLVKVTVSLAPAAFAEMANKEIDKIKLHIAKQMIYCKDQSAQDAIEDAMMFFKHHPFQYTVWRLFTVDGTLILSVVKYLTTYTLAMVQFSHILD
;
A
#
# COMPACT_ATOMS: atom_id res chain seq x y z
N MET A 1 -1.16 12.33 -21.00
CA MET A 1 -0.42 11.52 -20.00
C MET A 1 0.64 12.30 -19.24
N ASN A 2 1.44 13.18 -19.89
CA ASN A 2 2.52 13.93 -19.23
C ASN A 2 2.04 14.92 -18.14
N PHE A 3 0.86 15.51 -18.29
CA PHE A 3 0.29 16.42 -17.28
C PHE A 3 -0.03 15.69 -15.97
N CYS A 4 -0.70 14.53 -16.03
CA CYS A 4 -0.96 13.71 -14.84
C CYS A 4 0.33 13.20 -14.17
N LYS A 5 1.38 12.92 -14.97
CA LYS A 5 2.71 12.57 -14.44
C LYS A 5 3.33 13.71 -13.61
N SER A 6 3.11 14.97 -14.03
CA SER A 6 3.63 16.17 -13.34
C SER A 6 2.88 16.52 -12.05
N ILE A 7 1.56 16.34 -12.03
CA ILE A 7 0.74 16.68 -10.85
C ILE A 7 0.91 15.64 -9.73
N VAL A 8 0.89 14.36 -10.10
CA VAL A 8 0.95 13.26 -9.13
C VAL A 8 2.39 12.78 -9.00
N THR A 9 3.18 13.58 -8.29
CA THR A 9 4.52 13.19 -7.86
C THR A 9 4.49 12.76 -6.40
N VAL A 10 5.46 11.92 -6.03
CA VAL A 10 5.74 11.58 -4.62
C VAL A 10 5.86 12.84 -3.77
N ARG A 11 6.57 13.85 -4.28
CA ARG A 11 6.87 15.08 -3.54
C ARG A 11 5.61 15.89 -3.28
N THR A 12 4.73 16.04 -4.27
CA THR A 12 3.45 16.74 -4.09
C THR A 12 2.58 16.03 -3.05
N MET A 13 2.52 14.69 -3.08
CA MET A 13 1.81 13.92 -2.05
C MET A 13 2.33 14.17 -0.63
N LEU A 14 3.66 14.13 -0.43
CA LEU A 14 4.27 14.39 0.89
C LEU A 14 3.99 15.81 1.38
N ILE A 15 3.94 16.79 0.48
CA ILE A 15 3.56 18.16 0.81
C ILE A 15 2.09 18.21 1.27
N PHE A 16 1.17 17.58 0.53
CA PHE A 16 -0.25 17.52 0.93
C PHE A 16 -0.45 16.83 2.28
N LEU A 17 0.28 15.74 2.55
CA LEU A 17 0.27 15.09 3.87
C LEU A 17 0.74 16.02 4.98
N THR A 18 1.80 16.79 4.72
CA THR A 18 2.34 17.75 5.67
C THR A 18 1.34 18.88 5.94
N ILE A 19 0.68 19.40 4.90
CA ILE A 19 -0.41 20.38 5.02
C ILE A 19 -1.53 19.81 5.90
N GLY A 20 -1.88 18.54 5.72
CA GLY A 20 -2.87 17.81 6.51
C GLY A 20 -2.41 17.37 7.90
N GLY A 21 -1.30 17.92 8.43
CA GLY A 21 -0.83 17.64 9.79
C GLY A 21 -0.02 16.34 9.96
N VAL A 22 0.29 15.61 8.89
CA VAL A 22 1.10 14.39 8.94
C VAL A 22 2.56 14.75 8.61
N TYR A 23 3.43 14.70 9.61
CA TYR A 23 4.84 15.10 9.45
C TYR A 23 5.58 14.26 8.41
N ASN A 24 6.27 14.95 7.49
CA ASN A 24 7.25 14.36 6.58
C ASN A 24 8.55 15.18 6.63
N LYS A 25 9.70 14.52 6.63
CA LYS A 25 10.99 15.24 6.60
C LYS A 25 11.22 15.87 5.23
N LEU A 26 11.15 17.21 5.17
CA LEU A 26 11.37 18.00 3.96
C LEU A 26 12.77 18.65 3.89
N SER A 27 13.49 18.72 5.02
CA SER A 27 14.80 19.36 5.14
C SER A 27 15.66 18.61 6.17
N ASP A 28 16.98 18.64 5.99
CA ASP A 28 17.96 18.14 6.96
C ASP A 28 18.31 19.16 8.07
N ASN A 29 17.84 20.41 7.94
CA ASN A 29 18.03 21.42 8.97
C ASN A 29 17.15 21.10 10.19
N ARG A 30 17.79 20.81 11.33
CA ARG A 30 17.13 20.46 12.61
C ARG A 30 16.09 21.49 13.07
N PHE A 31 16.36 22.78 12.88
CA PHE A 31 15.43 23.85 13.27
C PHE A 31 14.15 23.80 12.42
N ILE A 32 14.30 23.69 11.09
CA ILE A 32 13.16 23.55 10.17
C ILE A 32 12.35 22.29 10.51
N THR A 33 13.02 21.17 10.78
CA THR A 33 12.39 19.92 11.22
C THR A 33 11.58 20.10 12.50
N PHE A 34 12.14 20.78 13.50
CA PHE A 34 11.45 21.02 14.78
C PHE A 34 10.20 21.89 14.60
N CYS A 35 10.32 23.00 13.87
CA CYS A 35 9.18 23.87 13.55
C CYS A 35 8.08 23.13 12.78
N LEU A 36 8.47 22.27 11.82
CA LEU A 36 7.54 21.48 11.04
C LEU A 36 6.79 20.44 11.90
N LYS A 37 7.46 19.82 12.87
CA LYS A 37 6.80 18.91 13.83
C LYS A 37 5.76 19.64 14.68
N ILE A 38 6.09 20.82 15.21
CA ILE A 38 5.13 21.65 15.95
C ILE A 38 3.94 22.00 15.08
N TYR A 39 4.18 22.47 13.85
CA TYR A 39 3.12 22.76 12.89
C TYR A 39 2.20 21.57 12.67
N CYS A 40 2.75 20.38 12.42
CA CYS A 40 1.96 19.17 12.19
C CYS A 40 1.10 18.78 13.40
N VAL A 41 1.63 18.88 14.63
CA VAL A 41 0.87 18.63 15.87
C VAL A 41 -0.27 19.64 16.02
N THR A 42 -0.02 20.92 15.79
CA THR A 42 -1.03 21.97 15.89
C THR A 42 -2.15 21.76 14.88
N ILE A 43 -1.82 21.52 13.61
CA ILE A 43 -2.81 21.24 12.56
C ILE A 43 -3.60 19.96 12.87
N ALA A 44 -2.92 18.87 13.25
CA ALA A 44 -3.59 17.64 13.63
C ALA A 44 -4.58 17.85 14.77
N THR A 45 -4.23 18.67 15.77
CA THR A 45 -5.13 19.01 16.89
C THR A 45 -6.36 19.79 16.41
N ILE A 46 -6.19 20.77 15.52
CA ILE A 46 -7.31 21.54 14.93
C ILE A 46 -8.24 20.64 14.12
N LEU A 47 -7.67 19.79 13.27
CA LEU A 47 -8.44 18.87 12.41
C LEU A 47 -9.21 17.85 13.25
N VAL A 48 -8.57 17.25 14.26
CA VAL A 48 -9.24 16.30 15.17
C VAL A 48 -10.33 16.98 15.99
N ASN A 49 -10.11 18.18 16.52
CA ASN A 49 -11.15 18.92 17.24
C ASN A 49 -12.35 19.27 16.34
N SER A 50 -12.08 19.71 15.10
CA SER A 50 -13.14 19.97 14.11
C SER A 50 -13.94 18.68 13.84
N HIS A 51 -13.25 17.55 13.74
CA HIS A 51 -13.89 16.26 13.49
C HIS A 51 -14.71 15.75 14.68
N LEU A 52 -14.21 15.95 15.91
CA LEU A 52 -14.90 15.59 17.15
C LEU A 52 -16.13 16.47 17.38
N PHE A 53 -16.08 17.75 17.02
CA PHE A 53 -17.25 18.63 17.07
C PHE A 53 -18.40 18.07 16.21
N VAL A 54 -18.10 17.67 14.97
CA VAL A 54 -19.06 17.03 14.05
C VAL A 54 -19.55 15.68 14.60
N PHE A 55 -18.65 14.91 15.24
CA PHE A 55 -18.99 13.63 15.85
C PHE A 55 -20.08 13.74 16.92
N PHE A 56 -20.12 14.84 17.69
CA PHE A 56 -21.14 15.04 18.72
C PHE A 56 -22.53 15.36 18.14
N GLU A 57 -22.58 16.08 17.02
CA GLU A 57 -23.82 16.46 16.33
C GLU A 57 -24.47 15.31 15.55
N TRP A 58 -23.69 14.31 15.12
CA TRP A 58 -24.18 13.25 14.23
C TRP A 58 -24.77 12.03 14.95
N ALA A 59 -25.65 11.31 14.24
CA ALA A 59 -26.33 10.11 14.73
C ALA A 59 -25.37 9.02 15.21
N HIS A 60 -25.80 8.20 16.19
CA HIS A 60 -24.97 7.19 16.84
C HIS A 60 -24.25 6.23 15.87
N ARG A 61 -24.84 5.92 14.71
CA ARG A 61 -24.27 4.97 13.74
C ARG A 61 -22.95 5.44 13.11
N THR A 62 -22.80 6.74 12.84
CA THR A 62 -21.56 7.25 12.24
C THR A 62 -20.41 7.36 13.24
N LYS A 63 -20.70 7.33 14.55
CA LYS A 63 -19.70 7.51 15.61
C LYS A 63 -18.57 6.48 15.56
N ILE A 64 -18.87 5.19 15.42
CA ILE A 64 -17.83 4.14 15.40
C ILE A 64 -16.86 4.35 14.23
N ARG A 65 -17.40 4.65 13.04
CA ARG A 65 -16.61 4.93 11.84
C ARG A 65 -15.72 6.15 12.05
N LEU A 66 -16.29 7.27 12.50
CA LEU A 66 -15.56 8.49 12.76
C LEU A 66 -14.45 8.29 13.81
N LEU A 67 -14.75 7.59 14.90
CA LEU A 67 -13.77 7.25 15.92
C LEU A 67 -12.62 6.43 15.33
N SER A 68 -12.90 5.42 14.50
CA SER A 68 -11.87 4.63 13.84
C SER A 68 -10.98 5.48 12.91
N GLN A 69 -11.56 6.45 12.20
CA GLN A 69 -10.82 7.37 11.33
C GLN A 69 -9.93 8.30 12.13
N VAL A 70 -10.43 8.86 13.24
CA VAL A 70 -9.66 9.71 14.15
C VAL A 70 -8.49 8.94 14.76
N VAL A 71 -8.72 7.72 15.25
CA VAL A 71 -7.67 6.85 15.78
C VAL A 71 -6.61 6.56 14.72
N LEU A 72 -7.02 6.23 13.49
CA LEU A 72 -6.10 5.94 12.40
C LEU A 72 -5.31 7.19 11.97
N TYR A 73 -5.95 8.35 11.91
CA TYR A 73 -5.29 9.61 11.60
C TYR A 73 -4.26 9.98 12.67
N LEU A 74 -4.64 9.93 13.95
CA LEU A 74 -3.73 10.17 15.06
C LEU A 74 -2.55 9.19 15.04
N ALA A 75 -2.79 7.92 14.72
CA ALA A 75 -1.70 6.96 14.57
C ALA A 75 -0.76 7.32 13.41
N ASN A 76 -1.26 7.81 12.27
CA ASN A 76 -0.43 8.31 11.17
C ASN A 76 0.40 9.53 11.60
N VAL A 77 -0.19 10.47 12.33
CA VAL A 77 0.52 11.64 12.88
C VAL A 77 1.63 11.21 13.84
N MET A 78 1.32 10.32 14.79
CA MET A 78 2.28 9.79 15.76
C MET A 78 3.41 9.02 15.07
N VAL A 79 3.10 8.16 14.11
CA VAL A 79 4.11 7.43 13.33
C VAL A 79 4.99 8.40 12.53
N GLY A 80 4.40 9.42 11.91
CA GLY A 80 5.14 10.47 11.21
C GLY A 80 6.14 11.17 12.13
N ILE A 81 5.70 11.60 13.31
CA ILE A 81 6.54 12.33 14.28
C ILE A 81 7.66 11.43 14.85
N CYS A 82 7.34 10.18 15.22
CA CYS A 82 8.26 9.26 15.88
C CYS A 82 9.28 8.62 14.93
N TYR A 83 8.86 8.28 13.71
CA TYR A 83 9.70 7.57 12.72
C TYR A 83 10.18 8.49 11.57
N ASN A 84 10.00 9.80 11.73
CA ASN A 84 10.35 10.86 10.78
C ASN A 84 9.76 10.73 9.36
N SER A 85 8.81 9.82 9.10
CA SER A 85 8.33 9.46 7.75
C SER A 85 9.44 9.10 6.74
N GLU A 86 10.70 9.07 7.17
CA GLU A 86 11.88 8.84 6.32
C GLU A 86 11.88 7.45 5.70
N SER A 87 11.08 6.52 6.24
CA SER A 87 10.98 5.16 5.70
C SER A 87 10.53 5.17 4.24
N PHE A 88 9.61 6.04 3.83
CA PHE A 88 9.10 6.02 2.45
C PHE A 88 10.16 6.47 1.43
N THR A 89 10.77 7.64 1.64
CA THR A 89 11.79 8.17 0.71
C THR A 89 13.08 7.36 0.76
N SER A 90 13.48 6.87 1.95
CA SER A 90 14.63 5.97 2.10
C SER A 90 14.41 4.67 1.34
N VAL A 91 13.25 4.02 1.50
CA VAL A 91 12.92 2.77 0.79
C VAL A 91 12.93 2.99 -0.71
N LEU A 92 12.31 4.06 -1.22
CA LEU A 92 12.37 4.37 -2.64
C LEU A 92 13.79 4.64 -3.14
N SER A 93 14.62 5.36 -2.37
CA SER A 93 15.99 5.64 -2.76
C SER A 93 16.85 4.37 -2.82
N GLU A 94 16.64 3.43 -1.89
CA GLU A 94 17.32 2.13 -1.90
C GLU A 94 16.85 1.24 -3.04
N ILE A 95 15.55 1.25 -3.36
CA ILE A 95 15.02 0.58 -4.54
C ILE A 95 15.66 1.15 -5.81
N ARG A 96 15.83 2.47 -5.91
CA ARG A 96 16.52 3.10 -7.06
C ARG A 96 18.00 2.70 -7.17
N GLN A 97 18.70 2.51 -6.05
CA GLN A 97 20.07 1.99 -6.09
C GLN A 97 20.16 0.57 -6.65
N ILE A 98 19.06 -0.20 -6.59
CA ILE A 98 19.00 -1.53 -7.21
C ILE A 98 18.82 -1.41 -8.72
N ASP A 99 18.07 -0.40 -9.18
CA ASP A 99 17.94 -0.12 -10.62
C ASP A 99 19.32 0.14 -11.25
N ASP A 100 20.25 0.79 -10.54
CA ASP A 100 21.64 1.00 -11.01
C ASP A 100 22.45 -0.31 -11.13
N LEU A 101 22.11 -1.36 -10.36
CA LEU A 101 22.77 -2.67 -10.44
C LEU A 101 22.28 -3.48 -11.65
N ILE A 102 21.05 -3.23 -12.09
CA ILE A 102 20.45 -3.89 -13.25
C ILE A 102 20.85 -3.10 -14.49
N GLN A 103 22.09 -3.30 -14.94
CA GLN A 103 22.71 -2.57 -16.05
C GLN A 103 21.80 -2.55 -17.30
N GLY A 104 21.23 -1.38 -17.62
CA GLY A 104 20.76 -1.10 -18.99
C GLY A 104 19.44 -0.34 -19.13
N GLU A 105 18.56 -0.35 -18.14
CA GLU A 105 17.27 0.34 -18.25
C GLU A 105 17.06 1.25 -17.04
N LYS A 106 17.16 2.57 -17.25
CA LYS A 106 16.65 3.54 -16.27
C LYS A 106 15.14 3.36 -16.20
N VAL A 107 14.71 2.60 -15.21
CA VAL A 107 13.31 2.41 -14.89
C VAL A 107 12.77 3.77 -14.47
N GLN A 108 11.92 4.36 -15.30
CA GLN A 108 11.13 5.49 -14.81
C GLN A 108 10.29 4.97 -13.66
N ASP A 109 10.21 5.71 -12.55
CA ASP A 109 9.31 5.44 -11.42
C ASP A 109 7.85 5.57 -11.86
N GLU A 110 7.42 4.67 -12.72
CA GLU A 110 6.06 4.58 -13.18
C GLU A 110 5.30 3.80 -12.14
N ILE A 111 4.37 4.52 -11.49
CA ILE A 111 3.37 3.97 -10.57
C ILE A 111 1.98 4.24 -11.17
N PRO A 112 1.68 3.70 -12.37
CA PRO A 112 0.46 4.03 -13.11
C PRO A 112 -0.80 3.65 -12.35
N PHE A 113 -0.83 2.50 -11.68
CA PHE A 113 -2.01 2.02 -10.97
C PHE A 113 -2.25 2.82 -9.71
N SER A 114 -1.20 3.13 -8.93
CA SER A 114 -1.31 4.09 -7.84
C SER A 114 -1.94 5.37 -8.37
N ARG A 115 -1.40 6.01 -9.42
CA ARG A 115 -1.96 7.29 -9.93
C ARG A 115 -3.45 7.20 -10.25
N ILE A 116 -3.89 6.10 -10.85
CA ILE A 116 -5.32 5.85 -11.12
C ILE A 116 -6.11 5.75 -9.81
N PHE A 117 -5.65 4.97 -8.83
CA PHE A 117 -6.29 4.88 -7.52
C PHE A 117 -6.34 6.23 -6.80
N LEU A 118 -5.33 7.08 -6.95
CA LEU A 118 -5.32 8.41 -6.37
C LEU A 118 -6.40 9.29 -6.98
N ILE A 119 -6.47 9.34 -8.32
CA ILE A 119 -7.42 10.17 -9.03
C ILE A 119 -8.85 9.72 -8.72
N ILE A 120 -9.11 8.41 -8.80
CA ILE A 120 -10.43 7.85 -8.48
C ILE A 120 -10.78 8.15 -7.02
N GLY A 121 -9.91 7.81 -6.07
CA GLY A 121 -10.21 8.01 -4.66
C GLY A 121 -10.34 9.47 -4.25
N PHE A 122 -9.52 10.37 -4.80
CA PHE A 122 -9.65 11.81 -4.58
C PHE A 122 -10.98 12.35 -5.15
N SER A 123 -11.35 11.91 -6.35
CA SER A 123 -12.60 12.34 -7.00
C SER A 123 -13.82 11.85 -6.23
N THR A 124 -13.83 10.56 -5.85
CA THR A 124 -14.92 9.97 -5.06
C THR A 124 -15.02 10.62 -3.67
N ARG A 125 -13.90 10.88 -3.00
CA ARG A 125 -13.86 11.56 -1.69
C ARG A 125 -14.37 12.99 -1.77
N THR A 126 -13.94 13.74 -2.78
CA THR A 126 -14.39 15.12 -2.96
C THR A 126 -15.89 15.17 -3.28
N LEU A 127 -16.37 14.29 -4.15
CA LEU A 127 -17.79 14.22 -4.50
C LEU A 127 -18.66 13.87 -3.29
N THR A 128 -18.32 12.81 -2.57
CA THR A 128 -19.05 12.38 -1.36
C THR A 128 -19.02 13.47 -0.29
N HIS A 129 -17.87 14.12 -0.10
CA HIS A 129 -17.77 15.24 0.82
C HIS A 129 -18.70 16.41 0.45
N ILE A 130 -18.73 16.82 -0.82
CA ILE A 130 -19.65 17.88 -1.29
C ILE A 130 -21.11 17.48 -1.07
N THR A 131 -21.47 16.23 -1.37
CA THR A 131 -22.84 15.72 -1.21
C THR A 131 -23.28 15.70 0.25
N TYR A 132 -22.42 15.26 1.17
CA TYR A 132 -22.80 15.10 2.59
C TYR A 132 -22.57 16.34 3.46
N CYS A 133 -21.58 17.17 3.12
CA CYS A 133 -21.19 18.31 3.96
C CYS A 133 -21.73 19.65 3.47
N GLY A 134 -22.39 19.71 2.29
CA GLY A 134 -22.81 20.97 1.67
C GLY A 134 -23.75 21.87 2.50
N GLY A 135 -24.35 21.35 3.58
CA GLY A 135 -25.19 22.11 4.51
C GLY A 135 -24.50 22.64 5.77
N LEU A 136 -23.21 22.37 5.98
CA LEU A 136 -22.46 22.77 7.19
C LEU A 136 -21.74 24.12 7.00
N ASP A 137 -21.18 24.66 8.09
CA ASP A 137 -20.34 25.86 8.07
C ASP A 137 -19.09 25.65 7.18
N PRO A 138 -18.76 26.58 6.23
CA PRO A 138 -17.67 26.40 5.27
C PRO A 138 -16.30 26.09 5.88
N ALA A 139 -15.97 26.64 7.05
CA ALA A 139 -14.70 26.36 7.71
C ALA A 139 -14.64 24.91 8.24
N CYS A 140 -15.75 24.43 8.80
CA CYS A 140 -15.91 23.04 9.24
C CYS A 140 -15.80 22.07 8.06
N ILE A 141 -16.48 22.37 6.95
CA ILE A 141 -16.41 21.60 5.68
C ILE A 141 -14.95 21.44 5.24
N PHE A 142 -14.22 22.54 5.14
CA PHE A 142 -12.83 22.51 4.67
C PHE A 142 -11.92 21.67 5.57
N ASN A 143 -12.04 21.81 6.90
CA ASN A 143 -11.23 21.04 7.84
C ASN A 143 -11.50 19.53 7.73
N ILE A 144 -12.77 19.12 7.62
CA ILE A 144 -13.13 17.70 7.43
C ILE A 144 -12.57 17.18 6.11
N LEU A 145 -12.67 17.96 5.02
CA LEU A 145 -12.12 17.56 3.72
C LEU A 145 -10.60 17.36 3.80
N VAL A 146 -9.87 18.31 4.40
CA VAL A 146 -8.42 18.22 4.57
C VAL A 146 -8.05 16.99 5.41
N PHE A 147 -8.80 16.71 6.48
CA PHE A 147 -8.61 15.51 7.30
C PHE A 147 -8.79 14.22 6.48
N ASP A 148 -9.90 14.11 5.74
CA ASP A 148 -10.22 12.92 4.94
C ASP A 148 -9.19 12.71 3.83
N LEU A 149 -8.77 13.79 3.16
CA LEU A 149 -7.72 13.73 2.15
C LEU A 149 -6.37 13.34 2.74
N ALA A 150 -5.99 13.89 3.90
CA ALA A 150 -4.75 13.52 4.57
C ALA A 150 -4.74 12.04 4.96
N LEU A 151 -5.85 11.54 5.51
CA LEU A 151 -6.01 10.13 5.83
C LEU A 151 -5.90 9.28 4.57
N PHE A 152 -6.62 9.62 3.50
CA PHE A 152 -6.57 8.91 2.22
C PHE A 152 -5.16 8.86 1.62
N LEU A 153 -4.45 9.99 1.57
CA LEU A 153 -3.08 10.07 1.07
C LEU A 153 -2.09 9.25 1.90
N SER A 154 -2.34 9.07 3.20
CA SER A 154 -1.46 8.29 4.07
C SER A 154 -1.43 6.80 3.69
N HIS A 155 -2.55 6.25 3.21
CA HIS A 155 -2.63 4.90 2.67
C HIS A 155 -1.83 4.73 1.39
N PHE A 156 -1.82 5.78 0.57
CA PHE A 156 -1.29 5.74 -0.77
C PHE A 156 0.23 5.53 -0.82
N SER A 157 0.97 6.05 0.16
CA SER A 157 2.41 5.79 0.30
C SER A 157 2.74 4.28 0.32
N ARG A 158 1.90 3.46 0.94
CA ARG A 158 2.10 2.01 1.00
C ARG A 158 1.84 1.35 -0.34
N ILE A 159 0.74 1.75 -1.00
CA ILE A 159 0.37 1.26 -2.32
C ILE A 159 1.53 1.51 -3.30
N MET A 160 2.11 2.71 -3.27
CA MET A 160 3.26 3.05 -4.10
C MET A 160 4.50 2.21 -3.81
N ILE A 161 4.81 1.90 -2.55
CA ILE A 161 5.94 1.01 -2.21
C ILE A 161 5.73 -0.37 -2.81
N PHE A 162 4.54 -0.94 -2.66
CA PHE A 162 4.25 -2.29 -3.16
C PHE A 162 4.16 -2.34 -4.69
N GLU A 163 3.58 -1.34 -5.36
CA GLU A 163 3.59 -1.24 -6.82
C GLU A 163 5.03 -1.06 -7.35
N SER A 164 5.80 -0.18 -6.72
CA SER A 164 7.22 0.02 -7.05
C SER A 164 7.99 -1.30 -6.93
N MET A 165 7.78 -2.04 -5.83
CA MET A 165 8.40 -3.33 -5.63
C MET A 165 8.01 -4.33 -6.71
N TRP A 166 6.71 -4.45 -7.02
CA TRP A 166 6.23 -5.36 -8.05
C TRP A 166 6.90 -5.06 -9.40
N HIS A 167 6.96 -3.79 -9.81
CA HIS A 167 7.65 -3.41 -11.04
C HIS A 167 9.13 -3.82 -11.02
N ARG A 168 9.85 -3.61 -9.92
CA ARG A 168 11.25 -4.04 -9.81
C ARG A 168 11.40 -5.55 -9.86
N MET A 169 10.46 -6.28 -9.28
CA MET A 169 10.46 -7.74 -9.38
C MET A 169 10.29 -8.20 -10.83
N GLN A 170 9.45 -7.52 -11.63
CA GLN A 170 9.34 -7.80 -13.07
C GLN A 170 10.66 -7.56 -13.81
N ILE A 171 11.35 -6.47 -13.49
CA ILE A 171 12.62 -6.10 -14.12
C ILE A 171 13.72 -7.10 -13.73
N ILE A 172 13.80 -7.47 -12.44
CA ILE A 172 14.69 -8.52 -11.97
C ILE A 172 14.37 -9.83 -12.70
N CYS A 173 13.10 -10.20 -12.86
CA CYS A 173 12.72 -11.40 -13.61
C CYS A 173 13.23 -11.37 -15.05
N LYS A 174 13.03 -10.26 -15.78
CA LYS A 174 13.55 -10.08 -17.14
C LYS A 174 15.07 -10.12 -17.20
N HIS A 175 15.74 -9.51 -16.22
CA HIS A 175 17.19 -9.54 -16.10
C HIS A 175 17.71 -10.97 -15.87
N PHE A 176 17.10 -11.71 -14.94
CA PHE A 176 17.38 -13.13 -14.74
C PHE A 176 17.21 -13.93 -16.04
N GLU A 177 16.09 -13.76 -16.75
CA GLU A 177 15.84 -14.46 -18.02
C GLU A 177 16.93 -14.16 -19.06
N LYS A 178 17.31 -12.89 -19.20
CA LYS A 178 18.37 -12.46 -20.11
C LYS A 178 19.72 -13.08 -19.75
N GLU A 179 20.16 -12.94 -18.49
CA GLU A 179 21.43 -13.47 -18.01
C GLU A 179 21.51 -15.00 -18.16
N MET A 180 20.43 -15.70 -17.78
CA MET A 180 20.35 -17.16 -17.88
C MET A 180 20.28 -17.67 -19.33
N THR A 181 19.82 -16.86 -20.27
CA THR A 181 19.81 -17.23 -21.70
C THR A 181 21.18 -17.04 -22.32
N MET A 182 21.88 -15.94 -22.00
CA MET A 182 23.25 -15.69 -22.49
C MET A 182 24.25 -16.72 -21.97
N SER A 183 24.08 -17.19 -20.74
CA SER A 183 24.99 -18.14 -20.11
C SER A 183 24.87 -19.58 -20.61
N ARG A 184 23.92 -19.93 -21.49
CA ARG A 184 23.76 -21.30 -22.03
C ARG A 184 24.95 -21.79 -22.85
N MET A 185 25.78 -20.87 -23.33
CA MET A 185 26.96 -21.16 -24.16
C MET A 185 28.28 -20.90 -23.43
N GLU A 186 28.22 -20.53 -22.16
CA GLU A 186 29.38 -20.12 -21.38
C GLU A 186 29.85 -21.23 -20.43
N ASP A 187 31.07 -21.07 -19.92
CA ASP A 187 31.65 -21.90 -18.87
C ASP A 187 30.78 -21.92 -17.60
N GLY A 188 30.74 -23.06 -16.90
CA GLY A 188 29.93 -23.28 -15.70
C GLY A 188 30.22 -22.28 -14.58
N GLU A 189 31.47 -21.84 -14.45
CA GLU A 189 31.86 -20.83 -13.45
C GLU A 189 31.28 -19.43 -13.74
N LEU A 190 31.23 -19.01 -15.01
CA LEU A 190 30.62 -17.75 -15.41
C LEU A 190 29.11 -17.77 -15.18
N PHE A 191 28.45 -18.89 -15.51
CA PHE A 191 27.04 -19.13 -15.20
C PHE A 191 26.76 -18.97 -13.70
N LYS A 192 27.55 -19.64 -12.85
CA LYS A 192 27.43 -19.59 -11.39
C LYS A 192 27.59 -18.18 -10.84
N GLN A 193 28.58 -17.42 -11.35
CA GLN A 193 28.79 -16.04 -10.94
C GLN A 193 27.60 -15.13 -11.30
N ARG A 194 27.06 -15.26 -12.52
CA ARG A 194 25.87 -14.50 -12.94
C ARG A 194 24.64 -14.84 -12.12
N LEU A 195 24.39 -16.12 -11.87
CA LEU A 195 23.28 -16.59 -11.03
C LEU A 195 23.39 -16.02 -9.61
N ARG A 196 24.59 -16.04 -9.02
CA ARG A 196 24.87 -15.45 -7.71
C ARG A 196 24.63 -13.94 -7.68
N ASN A 197 25.08 -13.22 -8.70
CA ASN A 197 24.84 -11.78 -8.82
C ASN A 197 23.33 -11.47 -8.86
N CYS A 198 22.57 -12.20 -9.67
CA CYS A 198 21.13 -12.03 -9.77
C CYS A 198 20.44 -12.32 -8.41
N MET A 199 20.84 -13.37 -7.69
CA MET A 199 20.32 -13.68 -6.35
C MET A 199 20.65 -12.58 -5.32
N MET A 200 21.85 -11.98 -5.40
CA MET A 200 22.22 -10.87 -4.52
C MET A 200 21.36 -9.62 -4.77
N ILE A 201 21.07 -9.30 -6.04
CA ILE A 201 20.16 -8.20 -6.42
C ILE A 201 18.78 -8.43 -5.81
N TYR A 202 18.21 -9.63 -6.01
CA TYR A 202 16.93 -10.01 -5.42
C TYR A 202 16.94 -9.90 -3.88
N ARG A 203 17.97 -10.44 -3.22
CA ARG A 203 18.10 -10.39 -1.76
C ARG A 203 18.14 -8.97 -1.24
N ARG A 204 18.86 -8.08 -1.94
CA ARG A 204 18.94 -6.66 -1.57
C ARG A 204 17.57 -6.00 -1.64
N LEU A 205 16.79 -6.27 -2.69
CA LEU A 205 15.41 -5.77 -2.82
C LEU A 205 14.52 -6.23 -1.66
N LEU A 206 14.57 -7.52 -1.32
CA LEU A 206 13.81 -8.06 -0.19
C LEU A 206 14.20 -7.40 1.14
N ASN A 207 15.50 -7.29 1.40
CA ASN A 207 16.01 -6.74 2.65
C ASN A 207 15.60 -5.28 2.86
N THR A 208 15.62 -4.45 1.80
CA THR A 208 15.19 -3.04 1.86
C THR A 208 13.76 -2.91 2.40
N ILE A 209 12.86 -3.82 2.01
CA ILE A 209 11.46 -3.78 2.43
C ILE A 209 11.24 -4.43 3.81
N GLN A 210 11.97 -5.51 4.11
CA GLN A 210 11.80 -6.26 5.36
C GLN A 210 12.43 -5.59 6.59
N GLN A 211 13.63 -5.01 6.44
CA GLN A 211 14.44 -4.56 7.59
C GLN A 211 14.08 -3.16 8.09
N LYS A 212 13.60 -2.25 7.24
CA LYS A 212 13.48 -0.82 7.57
C LYS A 212 12.07 -0.30 7.84
N ASN A 213 11.09 -1.19 8.01
CA ASN A 213 9.69 -0.79 7.91
C ASN A 213 8.80 -1.09 9.13
N HIS A 214 9.30 -0.85 10.35
CA HIS A 214 8.47 -0.92 11.56
C HIS A 214 7.26 0.03 11.49
N ALA A 215 7.48 1.26 11.03
CA ALA A 215 6.42 2.25 10.81
C ALA A 215 5.36 1.73 9.83
N MET A 216 5.78 1.18 8.68
CA MET A 216 4.84 0.64 7.70
C MET A 216 4.10 -0.59 8.23
N LYS A 217 4.75 -1.48 8.99
CA LYS A 217 4.09 -2.63 9.63
C LYS A 217 2.99 -2.16 10.59
N LEU A 218 3.28 -1.20 11.47
CA LEU A 218 2.29 -0.63 12.39
C LEU A 218 1.13 0.03 11.64
N LEU A 219 1.42 0.86 10.63
CA LEU A 219 0.36 1.50 9.87
C LEU A 219 -0.48 0.51 9.08
N THR A 220 0.13 -0.51 8.45
CA THR A 220 -0.60 -1.58 7.75
C THR A 220 -1.48 -2.34 8.73
N PHE A 221 -0.97 -2.72 9.90
CA PHE A 221 -1.77 -3.35 10.96
C PHE A 221 -3.02 -2.53 11.30
N LEU A 222 -2.84 -1.23 11.57
CA LEU A 222 -3.95 -0.34 11.92
C LEU A 222 -4.93 -0.15 10.78
N THR A 223 -4.45 -0.04 9.54
CA THR A 223 -5.33 0.00 8.36
C THR A 223 -6.20 -1.25 8.29
N GLU A 224 -5.61 -2.45 8.36
CA GLU A 224 -6.38 -3.69 8.31
C GLU A 224 -7.39 -3.80 9.44
N LEU A 225 -7.03 -3.35 10.66
CA LEU A 225 -7.97 -3.31 11.78
C LEU A 225 -9.18 -2.41 11.50
N THR A 226 -8.99 -1.31 10.76
CA THR A 226 -10.08 -0.40 10.37
C THR A 226 -10.88 -0.85 9.15
N VAL A 227 -10.39 -1.82 8.36
CA VAL A 227 -11.15 -2.39 7.24
C VAL A 227 -12.38 -3.14 7.76
N PHE A 228 -12.28 -3.82 8.91
CA PHE A 228 -13.40 -4.57 9.49
C PHE A 228 -14.65 -3.73 9.82
N PRO A 229 -14.58 -2.66 10.64
CA PRO A 229 -15.75 -1.83 10.93
C PRO A 229 -16.28 -1.16 9.66
N MET A 230 -15.40 -0.84 8.71
CA MET A 230 -15.82 -0.32 7.40
C MET A 230 -16.63 -1.35 6.62
N VAL A 231 -16.18 -2.60 6.54
CA VAL A 231 -16.91 -3.67 5.86
C VAL A 231 -18.28 -3.89 6.50
N ILE A 232 -18.37 -3.88 7.83
CA ILE A 232 -19.66 -3.99 8.52
C ILE A 232 -20.58 -2.81 8.17
N ASP A 233 -20.04 -1.58 8.12
CA ASP A 233 -20.78 -0.38 7.71
C ASP A 233 -21.33 -0.53 6.28
N ILE A 234 -20.54 -1.10 5.35
CA ILE A 234 -21.00 -1.41 3.97
C ILE A 234 -22.18 -2.37 4.00
N LEU A 235 -22.04 -3.50 4.68
CA LEU A 235 -23.07 -4.52 4.70
C LEU A 235 -24.36 -3.95 5.27
N HIS A 236 -24.26 -3.25 6.40
CA HIS A 236 -25.38 -2.58 7.00
C HIS A 236 -26.02 -1.53 6.07
N LEU A 237 -25.21 -0.72 5.37
CA LEU A 237 -25.70 0.24 4.38
C LEU A 237 -26.43 -0.47 3.23
N ILE A 238 -25.88 -1.55 2.69
CA ILE A 238 -26.50 -2.37 1.65
C ILE A 238 -27.86 -2.88 2.15
N PHE A 239 -27.92 -3.54 3.31
CA PHE A 239 -29.18 -4.08 3.83
C PHE A 239 -30.24 -3.01 4.12
N THR A 240 -29.83 -1.87 4.67
CA THR A 240 -30.78 -0.77 4.97
C THR A 240 -31.23 -0.02 3.71
N GLN A 241 -30.38 0.11 2.68
CA GLN A 241 -30.74 0.77 1.42
C GLN A 241 -31.55 -0.14 0.48
N PHE A 242 -31.29 -1.45 0.46
CA PHE A 242 -32.07 -2.37 -0.38
C PHE A 242 -33.55 -2.46 0.02
N GLY A 243 -33.90 -2.07 1.26
CA GLY A 243 -35.29 -1.97 1.73
C GLY A 243 -36.00 -0.63 1.44
N GLY A 244 -35.30 0.40 0.91
CA GLY A 244 -35.86 1.74 0.73
C GLY A 244 -35.60 2.34 -0.66
N VAL A 245 -36.58 3.09 -1.19
CA VAL A 245 -36.46 3.84 -2.45
C VAL A 245 -35.54 5.05 -2.25
N LEU A 246 -34.22 4.85 -2.31
CA LEU A 246 -33.25 5.95 -2.36
C LEU A 246 -32.26 5.76 -3.50
N ASN A 247 -32.24 6.74 -4.40
CA ASN A 247 -31.45 6.79 -5.64
C ASN A 247 -29.94 7.05 -5.44
N ASP A 248 -29.45 7.19 -4.20
CA ASP A 248 -28.07 7.63 -3.94
C ASP A 248 -27.08 6.46 -3.84
N LYS A 249 -26.31 6.27 -4.93
CA LYS A 249 -25.26 5.24 -5.05
C LYS A 249 -23.88 5.72 -4.57
N ALA A 250 -23.72 7.00 -4.21
CA ALA A 250 -22.43 7.56 -3.84
C ALA A 250 -21.71 6.83 -2.68
N PRO A 251 -22.37 6.47 -1.56
CA PRO A 251 -21.68 5.86 -0.44
C PRO A 251 -21.23 4.41 -0.72
N LEU A 252 -21.96 3.68 -1.57
CA LEU A 252 -21.53 2.37 -2.04
C LEU A 252 -20.24 2.47 -2.87
N VAL A 253 -20.18 3.44 -3.80
CA VAL A 253 -18.99 3.69 -4.62
C VAL A 253 -17.80 4.11 -3.75
N GLU A 254 -18.01 5.01 -2.79
CA GLU A 254 -16.97 5.42 -1.83
C GLU A 254 -16.35 4.22 -1.11
N CYS A 255 -17.22 3.30 -0.68
CA CYS A 255 -16.76 2.20 0.10
C CYS A 255 -16.06 1.12 -0.72
N LEU A 256 -16.55 0.85 -1.94
CA LEU A 256 -15.84 -0.01 -2.90
C LEU A 256 -14.45 0.53 -3.21
N VAL A 257 -14.32 1.85 -3.40
CA VAL A 257 -13.02 2.50 -3.61
C VAL A 257 -12.13 2.32 -2.39
N LYS A 258 -12.64 2.54 -1.18
CA LYS A 258 -11.82 2.41 0.03
C LYS A 258 -11.38 0.97 0.33
N VAL A 259 -12.24 -0.02 0.09
CA VAL A 259 -11.87 -1.45 0.18
C VAL A 259 -10.81 -1.77 -0.87
N THR A 260 -10.99 -1.34 -2.11
CA THR A 260 -10.01 -1.57 -3.19
C THR A 260 -8.64 -0.97 -2.85
N VAL A 261 -8.61 0.28 -2.40
CA VAL A 261 -7.39 0.99 -2.00
C VAL A 261 -6.72 0.30 -0.81
N SER A 262 -7.49 -0.22 0.15
CA SER A 262 -6.94 -0.95 1.31
C SER A 262 -6.33 -2.29 0.91
N LEU A 263 -6.92 -2.99 -0.06
CA LEU A 263 -6.44 -4.29 -0.56
C LEU A 263 -5.35 -4.19 -1.63
N ALA A 264 -5.13 -3.01 -2.23
CA ALA A 264 -4.15 -2.81 -3.29
C ALA A 264 -2.72 -3.26 -2.92
N PRO A 265 -2.18 -2.99 -1.71
CA PRO A 265 -0.86 -3.49 -1.32
C PRO A 265 -0.74 -5.02 -1.38
N ALA A 266 -1.78 -5.73 -0.92
CA ALA A 266 -1.83 -7.19 -0.95
C ALA A 266 -1.89 -7.73 -2.39
N ALA A 267 -2.63 -7.05 -3.28
CA ALA A 267 -2.70 -7.40 -4.69
C ALA A 267 -1.33 -7.24 -5.36
N PHE A 268 -0.64 -6.11 -5.16
CA PHE A 268 0.71 -5.92 -5.69
C PHE A 268 1.72 -6.90 -5.10
N ALA A 269 1.59 -7.24 -3.84
CA ALA A 269 2.46 -8.24 -3.21
C ALA A 269 2.27 -9.63 -3.85
N GLU A 270 1.03 -10.03 -4.11
CA GLU A 270 0.70 -11.26 -4.83
C GLU A 270 1.28 -11.24 -6.26
N MET A 271 1.18 -10.10 -6.96
CA MET A 271 1.78 -9.96 -8.28
C MET A 271 3.31 -10.06 -8.25
N ALA A 272 3.98 -9.52 -7.22
CA ALA A 272 5.41 -9.69 -7.02
C ALA A 272 5.79 -11.16 -6.77
N ASN A 273 4.99 -11.91 -6.00
CA ASN A 273 5.19 -13.35 -5.80
C ASN A 273 5.11 -14.14 -7.11
N LYS A 274 4.16 -13.79 -7.99
CA LYS A 274 4.07 -14.42 -9.32
C LYS A 274 5.32 -14.20 -10.17
N GLU A 275 5.96 -13.04 -10.08
CA GLU A 275 7.23 -12.80 -10.79
C GLU A 275 8.38 -13.65 -10.24
N ILE A 276 8.39 -13.93 -8.93
CA ILE A 276 9.38 -14.83 -8.33
C ILE A 276 9.17 -16.27 -8.79
N ASP A 277 7.94 -16.71 -8.92
CA ASP A 277 7.65 -18.05 -9.43
C ASP A 277 8.05 -18.19 -10.90
N LYS A 278 7.97 -17.12 -11.70
CA LYS A 278 8.58 -17.09 -13.04
C LYS A 278 10.11 -17.22 -12.96
N ILE A 279 10.79 -16.50 -12.06
CA ILE A 279 12.25 -16.63 -11.87
C ILE A 279 12.63 -18.08 -11.58
N LYS A 280 11.94 -18.73 -10.62
CA LYS A 280 12.16 -20.15 -10.29
C LYS A 280 11.95 -21.04 -11.51
N LEU A 281 10.91 -20.78 -12.31
CA LEU A 281 10.65 -21.52 -13.54
C LEU A 281 11.77 -21.33 -14.58
N HIS A 282 12.29 -20.11 -14.75
CA HIS A 282 13.41 -19.85 -15.66
C HIS A 282 14.69 -20.56 -15.22
N ILE A 283 14.98 -20.57 -13.92
CA ILE A 283 16.12 -21.28 -13.34
C ILE A 283 15.96 -22.80 -13.52
N ALA A 284 14.80 -23.36 -13.17
CA ALA A 284 14.52 -24.78 -13.33
C ALA A 284 14.65 -25.25 -14.79
N LYS A 285 14.24 -24.42 -15.77
CA LYS A 285 14.44 -24.72 -17.19
C LYS A 285 15.92 -24.88 -17.56
N GLN A 286 16.85 -24.21 -16.89
CA GLN A 286 18.28 -24.36 -17.17
C GLN A 286 18.82 -25.73 -16.76
N MET A 287 18.18 -26.45 -15.81
CA MET A 287 18.57 -27.81 -15.45
C MET A 287 18.55 -28.77 -16.65
N ILE A 288 17.66 -28.54 -17.62
CA ILE A 288 17.52 -29.36 -18.82
C ILE A 288 18.70 -29.12 -19.79
N TYR A 289 19.26 -27.91 -19.80
CA TYR A 289 20.30 -27.51 -20.75
C TYR A 289 21.72 -27.66 -20.20
N CYS A 290 21.91 -27.54 -18.89
CA CYS A 290 23.21 -27.67 -18.24
C CYS A 290 23.62 -29.15 -18.11
N LYS A 291 24.68 -29.53 -18.82
CA LYS A 291 25.30 -30.87 -18.70
C LYS A 291 26.37 -30.96 -17.63
N ASP A 292 26.92 -29.81 -17.22
CA ASP A 292 27.96 -29.73 -16.20
C ASP A 292 27.36 -29.89 -14.79
N GLN A 293 27.98 -30.74 -13.98
CA GLN A 293 27.54 -31.03 -12.61
C GLN A 293 27.64 -29.78 -11.73
N SER A 294 28.71 -28.98 -11.87
CA SER A 294 28.89 -27.76 -11.07
C SER A 294 27.78 -26.73 -11.34
N ALA A 295 27.36 -26.59 -12.60
CA ALA A 295 26.23 -25.75 -12.97
C ALA A 295 24.88 -26.29 -12.42
N GLN A 296 24.68 -27.61 -12.43
CA GLN A 296 23.48 -28.22 -11.84
C GLN A 296 23.40 -27.98 -10.33
N ASP A 297 24.51 -28.19 -9.60
CA ASP A 297 24.60 -27.93 -8.17
C ASP A 297 24.29 -26.44 -7.86
N ALA A 298 24.81 -25.52 -8.67
CA ALA A 298 24.53 -24.09 -8.53
C ALA A 298 23.04 -23.73 -8.79
N ILE A 299 22.37 -24.43 -9.71
CA ILE A 299 20.93 -24.26 -9.96
C ILE A 299 20.11 -24.78 -8.76
N GLU A 300 20.47 -25.93 -8.21
CA GLU A 300 19.81 -26.48 -7.02
C GLU A 300 19.98 -25.56 -5.81
N ASP A 301 21.19 -25.03 -5.59
CA ASP A 301 21.49 -24.02 -4.58
C ASP A 301 20.62 -22.77 -4.77
N ALA A 302 20.45 -22.31 -6.01
CA ALA A 302 19.61 -21.16 -6.29
C ALA A 302 18.13 -21.44 -6.02
N MET A 303 17.62 -22.61 -6.41
CA MET A 303 16.24 -23.02 -6.10
C MET A 303 16.01 -23.11 -4.58
N MET A 304 16.98 -23.67 -3.86
CA MET A 304 16.96 -23.70 -2.40
C MET A 304 16.99 -22.29 -1.82
N PHE A 305 17.82 -21.40 -2.37
CA PHE A 305 17.89 -20.00 -1.96
C PHE A 305 16.53 -19.29 -2.07
N PHE A 306 15.82 -19.41 -3.20
CA PHE A 306 14.48 -18.82 -3.38
C PHE A 306 13.41 -19.45 -2.47
N LYS A 307 13.56 -20.72 -2.12
CA LYS A 307 12.68 -21.38 -1.14
C LYS A 307 12.87 -20.81 0.27
N HIS A 308 14.10 -20.47 0.65
CA HIS A 308 14.42 -19.91 1.96
C HIS A 308 14.18 -18.40 2.06
N HIS A 309 14.18 -17.69 0.93
CA HIS A 309 13.96 -16.25 0.86
C HIS A 309 12.73 -15.92 -0.01
N PRO A 310 11.52 -16.39 0.36
CA PRO A 310 10.32 -16.01 -0.36
C PRO A 310 10.03 -14.52 -0.13
N PHE A 311 9.38 -13.87 -1.09
CA PHE A 311 8.83 -12.56 -0.83
C PHE A 311 7.58 -12.67 0.04
N GLN A 312 7.77 -12.47 1.33
CA GLN A 312 6.68 -12.45 2.30
C GLN A 312 6.78 -11.18 3.13
N TYR A 313 5.90 -10.24 2.85
CA TYR A 313 5.73 -9.08 3.73
C TYR A 313 4.81 -9.46 4.89
N THR A 314 5.40 -9.69 6.05
CA THR A 314 4.68 -10.08 7.27
C THR A 314 4.56 -8.90 8.23
N VAL A 315 3.36 -8.69 8.75
CA VAL A 315 3.08 -7.69 9.79
C VAL A 315 3.21 -8.37 11.15
N TRP A 316 4.39 -8.24 11.77
CA TRP A 316 4.75 -8.87 13.05
C TRP A 316 4.39 -10.36 13.18
N ARG A 317 4.47 -11.12 12.08
CA ARG A 317 4.07 -12.53 12.00
C ARG A 317 2.59 -12.81 12.30
N LEU A 318 1.73 -11.78 12.40
CA LEU A 318 0.29 -11.95 12.61
C LEU A 318 -0.41 -12.35 11.32
N PHE A 319 -0.07 -11.69 10.22
CA PHE A 319 -0.59 -11.99 8.88
C PHE A 319 0.43 -11.59 7.81
N THR A 320 0.25 -12.16 6.62
CA THR A 320 0.98 -11.82 5.41
C THR A 320 0.15 -10.87 4.56
N VAL A 321 0.82 -9.88 3.94
CA VAL A 321 0.18 -8.96 3.00
C VAL A 321 0.36 -9.55 1.60
N ASP A 322 -0.53 -10.46 1.24
CA ASP A 322 -0.55 -11.20 -0.04
C ASP A 322 -1.98 -11.61 -0.41
N GLY A 323 -2.16 -12.50 -1.41
CA GLY A 323 -3.48 -12.97 -1.83
C GLY A 323 -4.33 -13.59 -0.70
N THR A 324 -3.72 -14.13 0.36
CA THR A 324 -4.45 -14.71 1.49
C THR A 324 -5.21 -13.65 2.30
N LEU A 325 -4.71 -12.41 2.36
CA LEU A 325 -5.39 -11.29 3.01
C LEU A 325 -6.67 -10.90 2.26
N ILE A 326 -6.59 -10.83 0.92
CA ILE A 326 -7.75 -10.56 0.06
C ILE A 326 -8.82 -11.64 0.26
N LEU A 327 -8.43 -12.91 0.22
CA LEU A 327 -9.34 -14.04 0.46
C LEU A 327 -9.96 -13.99 1.86
N SER A 328 -9.19 -13.56 2.86
CA SER A 328 -9.70 -13.41 4.24
C SER A 328 -10.77 -12.33 4.34
N VAL A 329 -10.58 -11.18 3.67
CA VAL A 329 -11.59 -10.11 3.62
C VAL A 329 -12.84 -10.56 2.87
N VAL A 330 -12.71 -11.29 1.77
CA VAL A 330 -13.86 -11.87 1.03
C VAL A 330 -14.61 -12.87 1.91
N LYS A 331 -13.90 -13.80 2.58
CA LYS A 331 -14.50 -14.76 3.49
C LYS A 331 -15.27 -14.07 4.62
N TYR A 332 -14.70 -13.00 5.18
CA TYR A 332 -15.35 -12.20 6.21
C TYR A 332 -16.62 -11.54 5.67
N LEU A 333 -16.54 -10.85 4.52
CA LEU A 333 -17.69 -10.24 3.83
C LEU A 333 -18.82 -11.25 3.63
N THR A 334 -18.52 -12.43 3.05
CA THR A 334 -19.51 -13.48 2.82
C THR A 334 -20.14 -13.95 4.14
N THR A 335 -19.32 -14.21 5.16
CA THR A 335 -19.79 -14.71 6.46
C THR A 335 -20.75 -13.73 7.14
N TYR A 336 -20.39 -12.45 7.18
CA TYR A 336 -21.23 -11.41 7.79
C TYR A 336 -22.46 -11.09 6.95
N THR A 337 -22.37 -11.18 5.61
CA THR A 337 -23.54 -11.05 4.73
C THR A 337 -24.55 -12.14 5.05
N LEU A 338 -24.10 -13.40 5.12
CA LEU A 338 -24.97 -14.53 5.46
C LEU A 338 -25.59 -14.38 6.85
N ALA A 339 -24.79 -13.99 7.86
CA ALA A 339 -25.30 -13.75 9.20
C ALA A 339 -26.36 -12.65 9.22
N MET A 340 -26.13 -11.52 8.54
CA MET A 340 -27.10 -10.42 8.46
C MET A 340 -28.41 -10.85 7.77
N VAL A 341 -28.34 -11.62 6.68
CA VAL A 341 -29.53 -12.20 6.01
C VAL A 341 -30.30 -13.13 6.96
N GLN A 342 -29.60 -13.99 7.70
CA GLN A 342 -30.23 -14.88 8.65
C GLN A 342 -30.93 -14.11 9.78
N PHE A 343 -30.28 -13.08 10.32
CA PHE A 343 -30.89 -12.25 11.37
C PHE A 343 -32.05 -11.40 10.84
N SER A 344 -32.02 -10.91 9.60
CA SER A 344 -33.16 -10.19 9.03
C SER A 344 -34.38 -11.09 8.91
N HIS A 345 -34.22 -12.34 8.46
CA HIS A 345 -35.33 -13.29 8.37
C HIS A 345 -35.90 -13.75 9.71
N ILE A 346 -35.15 -13.62 10.82
CA ILE A 346 -35.64 -13.96 12.17
C ILE A 346 -36.44 -12.79 12.77
N LEU A 347 -36.14 -11.56 12.35
CA LEU A 347 -36.77 -10.34 12.87
C LEU A 347 -38.03 -9.94 12.10
N ASP A 348 -38.23 -10.48 10.89
CA ASP A 348 -39.49 -10.47 10.14
C ASP A 348 -40.41 -11.62 10.62
#